data_AF-Q55GF0-F1
#
_entry.id   AF-Q55GF0-F1
#
_cell.length_a   1.000
_cell.length_b   1.000
_cell.length_c   1.000
_cell.angle_alpha   90.00
_cell.angle_beta   90.00
_cell.angle_gamma   90.00
#
_symmetry.space_group_name_H-M   'P 1'
#
loop_
_entity.id
_entity.type
_entity.pdbx_description
1 polymer ?
#
loop_
_entity_poly.entity_id
_entity_poly.type
_entity_poly.pdbx_seq_one_letter_code
_entity_poly.pdbx_strand_id
1 'polypeptide(L)'
;MSNYSTKTPTFNFKENKQINKQQLKELIDGVEKGDYEKNYVLIDVRNPTEVEQTHLIPTAEHIPLGLLPAALSMSDSEFEETFNRKKFDVSGKRSEMAADLARNMGYRNVLNYPGSFEDWVSN
;
A
#
# COMPACT_ATOMS: atom_id res chain seq x y z
N MET A 1 -15.98 -27.11 -14.90
CA MET A 1 -15.34 -25.79 -15.09
C MET A 1 -15.49 -25.04 -13.79
N SER A 2 -14.41 -24.77 -13.06
CA SER A 2 -14.48 -24.10 -11.76
C SER A 2 -14.76 -22.61 -12.00
N ASN A 3 -16.00 -22.19 -11.80
CA ASN A 3 -16.38 -20.78 -11.77
C ASN A 3 -15.90 -20.19 -10.45
N TYR A 4 -14.63 -19.80 -10.38
CA TYR A 4 -14.15 -18.93 -9.31
C TYR A 4 -14.73 -17.53 -9.54
N SER A 5 -15.90 -17.28 -8.94
CA SER A 5 -16.44 -15.92 -8.82
C SER A 5 -15.54 -15.17 -7.86
N THR A 6 -14.65 -14.32 -8.38
CA THR A 6 -13.85 -13.40 -7.56
C THR A 6 -14.80 -12.49 -6.79
N LYS A 7 -14.63 -12.39 -5.48
CA LYS A 7 -15.43 -11.51 -4.62
C LYS A 7 -14.76 -10.14 -4.61
N THR A 8 -15.45 -9.06 -4.95
CA THR A 8 -14.86 -7.72 -4.74
C THR A 8 -14.68 -7.49 -3.24
N PRO A 9 -13.52 -6.96 -2.78
CA PRO A 9 -13.39 -6.55 -1.39
C PRO A 9 -14.49 -5.53 -1.05
N THR A 10 -15.06 -5.64 0.15
CA THR A 10 -16.11 -4.73 0.64
C THR A 10 -15.58 -3.31 0.84
N PHE A 11 -14.26 -3.15 0.93
CA PHE A 11 -13.62 -1.86 1.13
C PHE A 11 -13.66 -0.99 -0.13
N ASN A 12 -14.34 0.15 -0.04
CA ASN A 12 -14.42 1.13 -1.12
C ASN A 12 -13.23 2.08 -1.10
N PHE A 13 -12.23 1.83 -1.95
CA PHE A 13 -11.03 2.68 -2.10
C PHE A 13 -11.33 4.14 -2.50
N LYS A 14 -12.44 4.40 -3.20
CA LYS A 14 -12.74 5.73 -3.76
C LYS A 14 -13.40 6.67 -2.75
N GLU A 15 -14.07 6.13 -1.74
CA GLU A 15 -14.83 6.91 -0.76
C GLU A 15 -14.06 7.11 0.56
N ASN A 16 -12.91 6.46 0.70
CA ASN A 16 -12.11 6.51 1.90
C ASN A 16 -10.81 7.26 1.64
N LYS A 17 -10.31 7.95 2.67
CA LYS A 17 -8.94 8.53 2.69
C LYS A 17 -8.02 7.79 3.65
N GLN A 18 -8.59 6.90 4.45
CA GLN A 18 -7.90 6.12 5.45
C GLN A 18 -8.39 4.68 5.42
N ILE A 19 -7.54 3.76 5.85
CA ILE A 19 -7.87 2.37 6.09
C ILE A 19 -7.44 2.01 7.51
N ASN A 20 -8.26 1.26 8.25
CA ASN A 20 -7.90 0.77 9.58
C ASN A 20 -7.28 -0.63 9.51
N LYS A 21 -6.70 -1.11 10.61
CA LYS A 21 -6.06 -2.43 10.68
C LYS A 21 -6.97 -3.57 10.23
N GLN A 22 -8.23 -3.59 10.65
CA GLN A 22 -9.17 -4.65 10.33
C GLN A 22 -9.45 -4.69 8.82
N GLN A 23 -9.71 -3.54 8.22
CA GLN A 23 -9.92 -3.41 6.77
C GLN A 23 -8.67 -3.79 5.97
N LEU A 24 -7.49 -3.36 6.43
CA LEU A 24 -6.22 -3.73 5.80
C LEU A 24 -5.97 -5.23 5.89
N LYS A 25 -6.25 -5.83 7.05
CA LYS A 25 -6.14 -7.28 7.26
C LYS A 25 -7.10 -8.05 6.36
N GLU A 26 -8.34 -7.61 6.24
CA GLU A 26 -9.31 -8.21 5.31
C GLU A 26 -8.83 -8.12 3.86
N LEU A 27 -8.24 -6.98 3.47
CA LEU A 27 -7.66 -6.80 2.14
C LEU A 27 -6.55 -7.81 1.84
N ILE A 28 -5.61 -7.93 2.78
CA ILE A 28 -4.46 -8.85 2.70
C ILE A 28 -4.92 -10.31 2.67
N ASP A 29 -5.76 -10.70 3.64
CA ASP A 29 -6.26 -12.06 3.77
C ASP A 29 -6.99 -12.52 2.48
N GLY A 30 -7.78 -11.63 1.87
CA GLY A 30 -8.51 -11.95 0.64
C GLY A 30 -7.59 -12.11 -0.58
N VAL A 31 -6.52 -11.32 -0.68
CA VAL A 31 -5.50 -11.49 -1.73
C VAL A 31 -4.73 -12.80 -1.52
N GLU A 32 -4.29 -13.10 -0.30
CA GLU A 32 -3.51 -14.31 0.01
C GLU A 32 -4.33 -15.59 -0.19
N LYS A 33 -5.64 -15.56 0.12
CA LYS A 33 -6.57 -16.68 -0.13
C LYS A 33 -6.99 -16.81 -1.59
N GLY A 34 -6.68 -15.83 -2.44
CA GLY A 34 -7.15 -15.78 -3.81
C GLY A 34 -8.65 -15.50 -3.95
N ASP A 35 -9.28 -14.89 -2.94
CA ASP A 35 -10.70 -14.48 -3.00
C ASP A 35 -10.90 -13.37 -4.05
N TYR A 36 -9.87 -12.55 -4.32
CA TYR A 36 -9.81 -11.57 -5.41
C TYR A 36 -8.40 -11.17 -5.84
N GLU A 37 -8.34 -10.55 -7.02
CA GLU A 37 -7.11 -9.95 -7.56
C GLU A 37 -6.64 -8.78 -6.71
N LYS A 38 -5.32 -8.74 -6.43
CA LYS A 38 -4.67 -7.62 -5.76
C LYS A 38 -4.79 -6.36 -6.64
N ASN A 39 -5.70 -5.47 -6.28
CA ASN A 39 -5.97 -4.21 -6.97
C ASN A 39 -5.47 -2.97 -6.21
N TYR A 40 -4.57 -3.17 -5.25
CA TYR A 40 -3.96 -2.13 -4.44
C TYR A 40 -2.44 -2.37 -4.33
N VAL A 41 -1.68 -1.31 -4.05
CA VAL A 41 -0.30 -1.44 -3.59
C VAL A 41 -0.21 -0.85 -2.19
N LEU A 42 0.37 -1.61 -1.27
CA LEU A 42 0.63 -1.19 0.09
C LEU A 42 2.09 -0.78 0.19
N ILE A 43 2.40 0.49 0.38
CA ILE A 43 3.79 0.96 0.48
C ILE A 43 4.18 1.19 1.94
N ASP A 44 5.24 0.51 2.36
CA ASP A 44 5.95 0.72 3.61
C ASP A 44 7.08 1.73 3.40
N VAL A 45 7.01 2.87 4.08
CA VAL A 45 7.98 3.98 3.98
C VAL A 45 9.02 4.01 5.09
N ARG A 46 9.10 2.96 5.91
CA ARG A 46 10.09 2.86 6.98
C ARG A 46 11.51 2.84 6.41
N ASN A 47 12.51 3.11 7.24
CA ASN A 47 13.90 2.98 6.81
C ASN A 47 14.26 1.49 6.60
N PRO A 48 15.24 1.15 5.74
CA PRO A 48 15.63 -0.24 5.48
C PRO A 48 15.90 -1.06 6.74
N THR A 49 16.61 -0.49 7.73
CA THR A 49 16.91 -1.18 9.00
C THR A 49 15.66 -1.59 9.78
N GLU A 50 14.59 -0.78 9.78
CA GLU A 50 13.33 -1.12 10.46
C GLU A 50 12.66 -2.32 9.77
N VAL A 51 12.67 -2.35 8.44
CA VAL A 51 12.09 -3.43 7.63
C VAL A 51 12.90 -4.71 7.77
N GLU A 52 14.23 -4.63 7.74
CA GLU A 52 15.12 -5.78 7.95
C GLU A 52 14.92 -6.43 9.33
N GLN A 53 14.65 -5.63 10.36
CA GLN A 53 14.48 -6.12 11.73
C GLN A 53 13.10 -6.72 12.01
N THR A 54 12.05 -6.23 11.36
CA THR A 54 10.66 -6.53 11.73
C THR A 54 9.81 -7.13 10.62
N HIS A 55 10.35 -7.20 9.40
CA HIS A 55 9.67 -7.56 8.17
C HIS A 55 8.62 -6.55 7.71
N LEU A 56 8.15 -6.73 6.49
CA LEU A 56 7.07 -5.95 5.89
C LEU A 56 5.70 -6.45 6.38
N ILE A 57 4.71 -5.56 6.38
CA ILE A 57 3.30 -5.98 6.38
C ILE A 57 3.11 -6.89 5.14
N PRO A 58 2.38 -8.01 5.24
CA PRO A 58 2.16 -8.88 4.08
C PRO A 58 1.57 -8.10 2.91
N THR A 59 1.98 -8.45 1.69
CA THR A 59 1.69 -7.75 0.43
C THR A 59 2.30 -6.33 0.29
N ALA A 60 2.97 -5.80 1.32
CA ALA A 60 3.58 -4.49 1.27
C ALA A 60 4.87 -4.46 0.45
N GLU A 61 5.20 -3.26 0.00
CA GLU A 61 6.34 -2.96 -0.82
C GLU A 61 7.16 -1.88 -0.14
N HIS A 62 8.46 -2.09 -0.04
CA HIS A 62 9.32 -1.14 0.64
C HIS A 62 9.75 -0.01 -0.31
N ILE A 63 9.38 1.23 0.03
CA ILE A 63 9.90 2.44 -0.63
C ILE A 63 10.17 3.47 0.48
N PRO A 64 11.43 3.60 0.96
CA PRO A 64 11.77 4.56 2.01
C PRO A 64 11.26 5.97 1.72
N LEU A 65 10.77 6.69 2.74
CA LEU A 65 10.17 8.03 2.57
C LEU A 65 11.09 9.01 1.80
N GLY A 66 12.40 8.95 2.01
CA GLY A 66 13.36 9.82 1.33
C GLY A 66 13.49 9.55 -0.18
N LEU A 67 13.20 8.33 -0.63
CA LEU A 67 13.19 7.95 -2.04
C LEU A 67 11.81 8.14 -2.68
N LEU A 68 10.77 8.31 -1.86
CA LEU A 68 9.41 8.38 -2.33
C LEU A 68 9.15 9.52 -3.33
N PRO A 69 9.62 10.78 -3.13
CA PRO A 69 9.43 11.83 -4.13
C PRO A 69 10.00 11.47 -5.51
N ALA A 70 11.19 10.87 -5.55
CA ALA A 70 11.81 10.43 -6.79
C ALA A 70 11.01 9.29 -7.44
N ALA A 71 10.63 8.29 -6.64
CA ALA A 71 9.82 7.16 -7.11
C ALA A 71 8.45 7.62 -7.65
N LEU A 72 7.79 8.57 -6.97
CA LEU A 72 6.53 9.14 -7.42
C LEU A 72 6.70 9.95 -8.71
N SER A 73 7.87 10.58 -8.93
CA SER A 73 8.12 11.48 -10.07
C SER A 73 8.55 10.77 -11.36
N MET A 74 8.91 9.48 -11.29
CA MET A 74 9.20 8.68 -12.48
C MET A 74 8.02 8.69 -13.47
N SER A 75 8.20 8.35 -14.72
CA SER A 75 7.06 7.88 -15.54
C SER A 75 6.59 6.51 -15.04
N ASP A 76 5.38 6.10 -15.43
CA ASP A 76 4.90 4.75 -15.12
C ASP A 76 5.87 3.68 -15.64
N SER A 77 6.44 3.90 -16.84
CA SER A 77 7.44 3.03 -17.46
C SER A 77 8.74 2.96 -16.65
N GLU A 78 9.30 4.10 -16.25
CA GLU A 78 10.56 4.13 -15.50
C GLU A 78 10.43 3.47 -14.13
N PHE A 79 9.28 3.62 -13.48
CA PHE A 79 9.05 2.95 -12.21
C PHE A 79 8.78 1.46 -12.39
N GLU A 80 8.07 1.06 -13.44
CA GLU A 80 7.92 -0.36 -13.76
C GLU A 80 9.27 -0.99 -14.10
N GLU A 81 10.16 -0.30 -14.80
CA GLU A 81 11.53 -0.79 -15.02
C GLU A 81 12.36 -0.84 -13.72
N THR A 82 12.21 0.15 -12.85
CA THR A 82 12.99 0.25 -11.61
C THR A 82 12.51 -0.72 -10.52
N PHE A 83 11.19 -0.91 -10.41
CA PHE A 83 10.54 -1.65 -9.32
C PHE A 83 9.78 -2.91 -9.79
N ASN A 84 9.76 -3.19 -11.09
CA ASN A 84 9.08 -4.32 -11.73
C ASN A 84 7.56 -4.39 -11.47
N ARG A 85 6.90 -3.22 -11.44
CA ARG A 85 5.46 -3.07 -11.15
C ARG A 85 4.89 -1.68 -11.44
N LYS A 86 3.56 -1.59 -11.49
CA LYS A 86 2.81 -0.32 -11.52
C LYS A 86 2.90 0.43 -10.18
N LYS A 87 2.65 1.74 -10.22
CA LYS A 87 2.89 2.66 -9.11
C LYS A 87 1.69 2.86 -8.11
N PHE A 88 2.01 3.30 -6.86
CA PHE A 88 1.23 3.89 -5.71
C PHE A 88 0.31 2.96 -4.87
N ASP A 89 0.25 2.95 -3.52
CA ASP A 89 -0.23 3.95 -2.50
C ASP A 89 0.44 3.75 -1.09
N VAL A 90 0.44 4.75 -0.18
CA VAL A 90 1.36 4.80 1.01
C VAL A 90 0.71 5.11 2.40
N SER A 91 1.14 4.48 3.53
CA SER A 91 0.50 4.53 4.90
C SER A 91 1.37 4.70 6.23
N GLY A 92 0.89 5.42 7.29
CA GLY A 92 1.55 5.98 8.52
C GLY A 92 1.78 7.54 8.70
N LYS A 93 2.41 8.12 9.76
CA LYS A 93 2.73 9.61 9.84
C LYS A 93 3.72 10.06 8.75
N ARG A 94 4.76 9.24 8.59
CA ARG A 94 5.63 9.25 7.40
C ARG A 94 4.81 9.04 6.13
N SER A 95 3.66 8.39 6.22
CA SER A 95 2.76 8.39 5.09
C SER A 95 1.75 9.49 5.01
N GLU A 96 1.44 10.24 6.06
CA GLU A 96 0.54 11.35 5.88
C GLU A 96 1.27 12.29 4.91
N MET A 97 2.57 12.49 5.16
CA MET A 97 3.51 13.06 4.20
C MET A 97 3.52 12.32 2.85
N ALA A 98 3.63 10.99 2.82
CA ALA A 98 3.63 10.25 1.55
C ALA A 98 2.32 10.34 0.76
N ALA A 99 1.19 10.33 1.46
CA ALA A 99 -0.15 10.35 0.93
C ALA A 99 -0.47 11.75 0.43
N ASP A 100 -0.05 12.77 1.15
CA ASP A 100 -0.14 14.16 0.72
C ASP A 100 0.77 14.42 -0.47
N LEU A 101 2.01 13.91 -0.45
CA LEU A 101 2.91 13.96 -1.60
C LEU A 101 2.27 13.26 -2.81
N ALA A 102 1.71 12.07 -2.64
CA ALA A 102 1.03 11.35 -3.70
C ALA A 102 -0.19 12.14 -4.24
N ARG A 103 -1.03 12.70 -3.37
CA ARG A 103 -2.18 13.55 -3.77
C ARG A 103 -1.72 14.79 -4.52
N ASN A 104 -0.67 15.46 -4.05
CA ASN A 104 -0.09 16.64 -4.69
C ASN A 104 0.49 16.33 -6.09
N MET A 105 0.87 15.08 -6.33
CA MET A 105 1.34 14.60 -7.63
C MET A 105 0.24 14.08 -8.55
N GLY A 106 -1.02 14.13 -8.11
CA GLY A 106 -2.20 13.81 -8.92
C GLY A 106 -2.84 12.45 -8.66
N TYR A 107 -2.33 11.66 -7.70
CA TYR A 107 -2.97 10.39 -7.33
C TYR A 107 -4.29 10.63 -6.60
N ARG A 108 -5.35 9.98 -7.08
CA ARG A 108 -6.72 10.19 -6.56
C ARG A 108 -7.15 9.17 -5.52
N ASN A 109 -6.61 7.95 -5.55
CA ASN A 109 -7.06 6.84 -4.71
C ASN A 109 -6.08 6.55 -3.56
N VAL A 110 -5.67 7.58 -2.84
CA VAL A 110 -4.62 7.46 -1.83
C VAL A 110 -5.19 7.31 -0.43
N LEU A 111 -4.94 6.15 0.18
CA LEU A 111 -5.33 5.82 1.55
C LEU A 111 -4.13 5.88 2.49
N ASN A 112 -4.32 6.49 3.65
CA ASN A 112 -3.38 6.37 4.76
C ASN A 112 -3.87 5.27 5.72
N TYR A 113 -2.99 4.41 6.22
CA TYR A 113 -3.22 3.59 7.41
C TYR A 113 -2.55 4.27 8.62
N PRO A 114 -3.28 5.10 9.39
CA PRO A 114 -2.66 5.98 10.38
C PRO A 114 -2.01 5.21 11.54
N GLY A 115 -2.55 4.02 11.85
CA GLY A 115 -2.00 3.09 12.84
C GLY A 115 -0.58 2.63 12.50
N SER A 116 -0.19 2.69 11.22
CA SER A 116 1.17 2.35 10.76
C SER A 116 1.58 0.92 11.15
N PHE A 117 2.87 0.63 11.07
CA PHE A 117 3.40 -0.66 11.45
C PHE A 117 3.19 -0.98 12.94
N GLU A 118 3.20 0.03 13.81
CA GLU A 118 3.00 -0.11 15.25
C GLU A 118 1.61 -0.69 15.58
N ASP A 119 0.55 -0.19 14.95
CA ASP A 119 -0.80 -0.75 15.08
C ASP A 119 -0.89 -2.15 14.47
N TRP A 120 -0.19 -2.38 13.35
CA TRP A 120 -0.16 -3.69 12.70
C TRP A 120 0.38 -4.79 13.63
N VAL A 121 1.48 -4.53 14.33
CA VAL A 121 2.11 -5.51 15.23
C VAL A 121 1.55 -5.52 16.65
N SER A 122 0.80 -4.49 17.03
CA SER A 122 0.09 -4.48 18.31
C SER A 122 -0.99 -5.56 18.35
N ASN A 123 -1.37 -6.08 19.52
CA ASN A 123 -2.46 -7.06 19.63
C ASN A 123 -3.83 -6.38 19.51
#